data_AF-A0A228Q3S9-F1
#
_entry.id   AF-A0A228Q3S9-F1
#
_cell.length_a   1.000
_cell.length_b   1.000
_cell.length_c   1.000
_cell.angle_alpha   90.00
_cell.angle_beta   90.00
_cell.angle_gamma   90.00
#
_symmetry.space_group_name_H-M   'P 1'
#
loop_
_entity.id
_entity.type
_entity.pdbx_description
1 polymer ?
#
loop_
_entity_poly.entity_id
_entity_poly.type
_entity_poly.pdbx_seq_one_letter_code
_entity_poly.pdbx_strand_id
1 'polypeptide(L)'
;MVGVEMWVQNPRNAPMPMLLSFNQVMSRIAEVIAQSNDRLKNFSLRIFVDEFENLTELQRGVICDAIKHPSIRTIVNIAHKRDAVTDFKTSSEERISLVHDLREIDLEQELAEPNKDFELLAAELVLLRLHRQGLNFDCEKFDIDKLNDPKYLADRLTKTYRDQVVGTVRTILPDLTAPDIAEIVMKDEPLFRRLKEMVEKGLVFSGLDGEYKAETLIDKGKPEASVVLGALLNRKRKEPRAVIDLYKQAKKSDDDPFYKSGGWTDNNLYGCLFHLHAGLPQRPNILYAGFDRFCRLATPNLRFFQELCHVTLLLAYERRDAAEVESVGKSAIVVDPEIQARAARQVSDALLQSIAQVGSHGEKLLDIARRLGQLFEAFNRRRSQSETEINHFSIDEADQVHLSATSVQILREAKIWSVLYEEKETKSKTNYDVSQADWILNQIYCPHFNISYRKKKKAMLTAGQVNIILTGSYEQFEMVLKSLVDPDDVDPKVGSTAQLF
;
A
#
# COMPACT_ATOMS: atom_id res chain seq x y z
N MET A 1 34.17 31.62 -4.91
CA MET A 1 33.11 31.01 -5.74
C MET A 1 33.47 30.96 -7.22
N VAL A 2 33.91 32.07 -7.85
CA VAL A 2 34.25 32.14 -9.31
C VAL A 2 35.25 31.08 -9.81
N GLY A 3 36.24 30.68 -8.99
CA GLY A 3 37.25 29.70 -9.39
C GLY A 3 36.77 28.25 -9.48
N VAL A 4 35.78 27.85 -8.66
CA VAL A 4 35.22 26.48 -8.70
C VAL A 4 34.33 26.32 -9.92
N GLU A 5 33.49 27.31 -10.20
CA GLU A 5 32.59 27.28 -11.35
C GLU A 5 33.36 27.27 -12.69
N MET A 6 34.40 28.08 -12.84
CA MET A 6 35.30 28.02 -14.00
C MET A 6 36.01 26.67 -14.13
N TRP A 7 36.40 26.05 -13.02
CA TRP A 7 37.02 24.73 -13.05
C TRP A 7 36.05 23.61 -13.39
N VAL A 8 34.82 23.66 -12.89
CA VAL A 8 33.75 22.69 -13.24
C VAL A 8 33.39 22.79 -14.73
N GLN A 9 33.31 24.00 -15.29
CA GLN A 9 32.98 24.20 -16.70
C GLN A 9 34.15 23.93 -17.64
N ASN A 10 35.41 24.07 -17.17
CA ASN A 10 36.61 23.91 -18.00
C ASN A 10 37.77 23.23 -17.24
N PRO A 11 37.64 21.95 -16.85
CA PRO A 11 38.56 21.28 -15.95
C PRO A 11 39.98 21.08 -16.52
N ARG A 12 40.16 21.21 -17.84
CA ARG A 12 41.46 21.08 -18.50
C ARG A 12 42.27 22.38 -18.55
N ASN A 13 41.60 23.55 -18.48
CA ASN A 13 42.25 24.85 -18.69
C ASN A 13 42.15 25.79 -17.49
N ALA A 14 41.38 25.43 -16.46
CA ALA A 14 41.31 26.19 -15.23
C ALA A 14 42.18 25.53 -14.13
N PRO A 15 42.84 26.32 -13.26
CA PRO A 15 43.57 25.77 -12.13
C PRO A 15 42.60 25.07 -11.17
N MET A 16 42.95 23.85 -10.76
CA MET A 16 42.17 23.10 -9.79
C MET A 16 42.09 23.88 -8.47
N PRO A 17 40.89 24.22 -7.98
CA PRO A 17 40.76 24.90 -6.70
C PRO A 17 41.21 23.97 -5.57
N MET A 18 41.59 24.55 -4.43
CA MET A 18 41.80 23.77 -3.22
C MET A 18 40.48 23.09 -2.83
N LEU A 19 40.41 21.78 -3.07
CA LEU A 19 39.26 20.98 -2.64
C LEU A 19 39.41 20.72 -1.15
N LEU A 20 38.40 21.12 -0.40
CA LEU A 20 38.38 20.92 1.03
C LEU A 20 37.80 19.54 1.35
N SER A 21 38.47 18.79 2.21
CA SER A 21 37.96 17.50 2.69
C SER A 21 36.78 17.72 3.63
N PHE A 22 35.68 16.99 3.42
CA PHE A 22 34.50 17.02 4.27
C PHE A 22 34.86 16.86 5.76
N ASN A 23 35.66 15.85 6.09
CA ASN A 23 36.08 15.58 7.46
C ASN A 23 36.91 16.72 8.06
N GLN A 24 37.83 17.29 7.30
CA GLN A 24 38.67 18.38 7.78
C GLN A 24 37.87 19.66 8.02
N VAL A 25 36.99 20.02 7.09
CA VAL A 25 36.15 21.23 7.21
C VAL A 25 35.21 21.11 8.38
N MET A 26 34.46 20.02 8.48
CA MET A 26 33.46 19.86 9.52
C MET A 26 34.10 19.78 10.90
N SER A 27 35.23 19.08 11.03
CA SER A 27 36.00 19.05 12.29
C SER A 27 36.50 20.44 12.66
N ARG A 28 37.04 21.19 11.69
CA ARG A 28 37.56 22.54 11.95
C ARG A 28 36.47 23.52 12.36
N ILE A 29 35.31 23.46 11.71
CA ILE A 29 34.13 24.26 12.10
C ILE A 29 33.73 23.90 13.53
N ALA A 30 33.67 22.62 13.88
CA ALA A 30 33.34 22.17 15.23
C ALA A 30 34.34 22.71 16.27
N GLU A 31 35.64 22.66 15.97
CA GLU A 31 36.70 23.19 16.85
C GLU A 31 36.59 24.70 17.06
N VAL A 32 36.39 25.46 15.99
CA VAL A 32 36.30 26.93 16.05
C VAL A 32 35.08 27.34 16.87
N ILE A 33 33.93 26.68 16.67
CA ILE A 33 32.73 26.94 17.48
C ILE A 33 32.97 26.60 18.96
N ALA A 34 33.60 25.45 19.27
CA ALA A 34 33.94 25.09 20.64
C ALA A 34 34.88 26.11 21.31
N GLN A 35 35.80 26.70 20.55
CA GLN A 35 36.75 27.71 21.05
C GLN A 35 36.12 29.10 21.20
N SER A 36 35.03 29.38 20.48
CA SER A 36 34.37 30.69 20.52
C SER A 36 33.58 30.96 21.80
N ASN A 37 33.16 29.91 22.53
CA ASN A 37 32.37 30.05 23.75
C ASN A 37 32.58 28.86 24.70
N ASP A 38 32.95 29.12 25.95
CA ASP A 38 33.17 28.09 26.96
C ASP A 38 31.94 27.19 27.20
N ARG A 39 30.72 27.72 27.01
CA ARG A 39 29.48 26.92 27.11
C ARG A 39 29.38 25.84 26.05
N LEU A 40 30.11 25.99 24.94
CA LEU A 40 30.13 25.05 23.82
C LEU A 40 31.35 24.11 23.88
N LYS A 41 32.16 24.13 24.94
CA LYS A 41 33.38 23.31 25.02
C LYS A 41 33.12 21.80 24.87
N ASN A 42 31.93 21.32 25.25
CA ASN A 42 31.55 19.90 25.22
C ASN A 42 30.46 19.59 24.18
N PHE A 43 30.16 20.52 23.25
CA PHE A 43 29.15 20.26 22.25
C PHE A 43 29.65 19.30 21.15
N SER A 44 28.69 18.62 20.51
CA SER A 44 28.88 17.76 19.35
C SER A 44 27.99 18.22 18.20
N LEU A 45 28.53 18.28 16.98
CA LEU A 45 27.76 18.52 15.76
C LEU A 45 27.21 17.20 15.23
N ARG A 46 25.89 17.16 15.00
CA ARG A 46 25.24 16.07 14.25
C ARG A 46 24.99 16.55 12.83
N ILE A 47 25.54 15.81 11.87
CA ILE A 47 25.40 16.06 10.44
C ILE A 47 24.40 15.05 9.91
N PHE A 48 23.40 15.52 9.17
CA PHE A 48 22.39 14.69 8.54
C PHE A 48 22.55 14.82 7.03
N VAL A 49 22.83 13.70 6.37
CA VAL A 49 22.92 13.61 4.90
C VAL A 49 21.66 12.89 4.44
N ASP A 50 20.74 13.65 3.86
CA ASP A 50 19.52 13.13 3.27
C ASP A 50 19.78 12.65 1.83
N GLU A 51 18.91 11.78 1.32
CA GLU A 51 19.00 11.17 -0.01
C GLU A 51 20.40 10.60 -0.32
N PHE A 52 20.97 9.86 0.62
CA PHE A 52 22.33 9.34 0.52
C PHE A 52 22.53 8.43 -0.71
N GLU A 53 21.46 7.81 -1.22
CA GLU A 53 21.46 7.04 -2.47
C GLU A 53 21.72 7.87 -3.73
N ASN A 54 21.47 9.19 -3.71
CA ASN A 54 21.68 10.08 -4.85
C ASN A 54 23.15 10.49 -5.01
N LEU A 55 24.00 10.19 -4.02
CA LEU A 55 25.44 10.43 -4.10
C LEU A 55 26.14 9.38 -4.98
N THR A 56 27.14 9.82 -5.73
CA THR A 56 28.02 8.89 -6.48
C THR A 56 28.77 7.98 -5.52
N GLU A 57 29.25 6.82 -6.00
CA GLU A 57 30.05 5.88 -5.18
C GLU A 57 31.23 6.56 -4.50
N LEU A 58 31.94 7.45 -5.20
CA LEU A 58 33.07 8.19 -4.65
C LEU A 58 32.65 9.17 -3.55
N GLN A 59 31.51 9.87 -3.72
CA GLN A 59 30.98 10.76 -2.69
C GLN A 59 30.48 9.99 -1.47
N ARG A 60 29.78 8.86 -1.68
CA ARG A 60 29.37 7.96 -0.60
C ARG A 60 30.58 7.46 0.18
N GLY A 61 31.67 7.10 -0.50
CA GLY A 61 32.94 6.72 0.13
C GLY A 61 33.46 7.75 1.12
N VAL A 62 33.45 9.04 0.75
CA VAL A 62 33.88 10.14 1.63
C VAL A 62 33.00 10.28 2.88
N ILE A 63 31.69 10.12 2.74
CA ILE A 63 30.78 10.13 3.89
C ILE A 63 30.98 8.88 4.75
N CYS A 64 31.20 7.72 4.14
CA CYS A 64 31.50 6.48 4.84
C CYS A 64 32.80 6.58 5.64
N ASP A 65 33.84 7.26 5.12
CA ASP A 65 35.07 7.55 5.87
C ASP A 65 34.76 8.33 7.15
N ALA A 66 33.86 9.32 7.07
CA ALA A 66 33.45 10.16 8.18
C ALA A 66 32.68 9.38 9.27
N ILE A 67 31.92 8.36 8.86
CA ILE A 67 31.22 7.46 9.77
C ILE A 67 32.20 6.49 10.43
N LYS A 68 33.11 5.90 9.63
CA LYS A 68 34.06 4.89 10.08
C LYS A 68 35.13 5.47 11.03
N HIS A 69 35.60 6.68 10.71
CA HIS A 69 36.64 7.40 11.43
C HIS A 69 36.09 8.75 11.93
N PRO A 70 35.15 8.76 12.89
CA PRO A 70 34.50 9.98 13.35
C PRO A 70 35.48 10.91 14.06
N SER A 71 35.34 12.21 13.85
CA SER A 71 36.07 13.19 14.67
C SER A 71 35.49 13.26 16.08
N ILE A 72 36.27 13.78 17.03
CA ILE A 72 35.88 13.89 18.44
C ILE A 72 34.60 14.73 18.67
N ARG A 73 34.17 15.55 17.69
CA ARG A 73 33.01 16.46 17.82
C ARG A 73 31.95 16.27 16.74
N THR A 74 32.10 15.34 15.80
CA THR A 74 31.17 15.18 14.69
C THR A 74 30.56 13.79 14.68
N ILE A 75 29.25 13.73 14.52
CA ILE A 75 28.50 12.50 14.30
C ILE A 75 27.78 12.64 12.97
N VAL A 76 28.02 11.70 12.05
CA VAL A 76 27.37 11.69 10.73
C VAL A 76 26.22 10.70 10.74
N ASN A 77 25.07 11.15 10.25
CA ASN A 77 23.86 10.38 10.10
C ASN A 77 23.49 10.41 8.62
N ILE A 78 23.10 9.27 8.07
CA ILE A 78 22.64 9.14 6.69
C ILE A 78 21.18 8.72 6.68
N ALA A 79 20.41 9.25 5.75
CA ALA A 79 19.07 8.79 5.43
C ALA A 79 19.06 8.36 3.96
N HIS A 80 18.53 7.16 3.70
CA HIS A 80 18.31 6.65 2.36
C HIS A 80 17.15 5.67 2.37
N LYS A 81 16.66 5.33 1.18
CA LYS A 81 15.69 4.24 1.00
C LYS A 81 16.32 2.89 1.31
N ARG A 82 15.57 2.04 1.99
CA ARG A 82 15.99 0.74 2.54
C ARG A 82 16.87 -0.08 1.58
N ASP A 83 16.40 -0.31 0.35
CA ASP A 83 17.09 -1.17 -0.63
C ASP A 83 18.04 -0.43 -1.59
N ALA A 84 18.16 0.90 -1.47
CA ALA A 84 18.90 1.71 -2.44
C ALA A 84 20.43 1.61 -2.27
N VAL A 85 20.90 1.48 -1.04
CA VAL A 85 22.33 1.37 -0.73
C VAL A 85 22.58 0.09 0.04
N THR A 86 23.30 -0.84 -0.59
CA THR A 86 23.60 -2.17 -0.03
C THR A 86 25.09 -2.39 0.22
N ASP A 87 25.96 -1.52 -0.31
CA ASP A 87 27.40 -1.55 -0.06
C ASP A 87 27.86 -0.21 0.50
N PHE A 88 28.32 -0.22 1.75
CA PHE A 88 28.85 0.93 2.47
C PHE A 88 30.38 0.89 2.45
N LYS A 89 30.94 1.05 1.25
CA LYS A 89 32.40 1.12 1.05
C LYS A 89 32.92 2.50 1.46
N THR A 90 34.09 2.52 2.10
CA THR A 90 34.87 3.74 2.36
C THR A 90 35.58 4.21 1.08
N SER A 91 36.30 5.34 1.11
CA SER A 91 37.18 5.72 -0.01
C SER A 91 38.39 4.78 -0.15
N SER A 92 38.66 3.97 0.87
CA SER A 92 39.65 2.90 0.89
C SER A 92 39.02 1.52 0.61
N GLU A 93 39.75 0.43 0.84
CA GLU A 93 39.21 -0.93 0.75
C GLU A 93 38.41 -1.36 2.01
N GLU A 94 38.32 -0.50 3.04
CA GLU A 94 37.51 -0.75 4.22
C GLU A 94 35.99 -0.63 3.93
N ARG A 95 35.19 -1.29 4.76
CA ARG A 95 33.72 -1.24 4.75
C ARG A 95 33.17 -0.88 6.12
N ILE A 96 32.03 -0.21 6.13
CA ILE A 96 31.24 0.01 7.35
C ILE A 96 30.59 -1.32 7.76
N SER A 97 30.75 -1.66 9.03
CA SER A 97 30.05 -2.75 9.70
C SER A 97 28.82 -2.20 10.41
N LEU A 98 27.64 -2.65 10.01
CA LEU A 98 26.36 -2.21 10.59
C LEU A 98 26.26 -2.43 12.12
N VAL A 99 26.97 -3.43 12.65
CA VAL A 99 26.93 -3.76 14.10
C VAL A 99 27.87 -2.87 14.92
N HIS A 100 28.99 -2.45 14.33
CA HIS A 100 30.05 -1.77 15.07
C HIS A 100 30.14 -0.27 14.78
N ASP A 101 29.79 0.15 13.57
CA ASP A 101 30.02 1.52 13.09
C ASP A 101 28.73 2.33 12.95
N LEU A 102 27.56 1.68 12.83
CA LEU A 102 26.27 2.33 12.65
C LEU A 102 25.21 1.84 13.65
N ARG A 103 24.19 2.67 13.82
CA ARG A 103 22.90 2.26 14.38
C ARG A 103 21.86 2.46 13.31
N GLU A 104 21.32 1.35 12.80
CA GLU A 104 20.23 1.37 11.84
C GLU A 104 18.88 1.63 12.54
N ILE A 105 18.04 2.44 11.91
CA ILE A 105 16.65 2.67 12.31
C ILE A 105 15.82 2.56 11.04
N ASP A 106 15.18 1.40 10.86
CA ASP A 106 14.31 1.13 9.71
C ASP A 106 12.89 1.60 10.02
N LEU A 107 12.55 2.81 9.58
CA LEU A 107 11.24 3.40 9.83
C LEU A 107 10.10 2.60 9.19
N GLU A 108 10.33 1.97 8.05
CA GLU A 108 9.31 1.15 7.40
C GLU A 108 9.03 -0.11 8.21
N GLN A 109 10.08 -0.76 8.72
CA GLN A 109 9.92 -1.90 9.61
C GLN A 109 9.19 -1.51 10.90
N GLU A 110 9.62 -0.45 11.58
CA GLU A 110 9.00 0.02 12.84
C GLU A 110 7.50 0.36 12.64
N LEU A 111 7.13 0.91 11.48
CA LEU A 111 5.74 1.24 11.16
C LEU A 111 4.93 0.06 10.61
N ALA A 112 5.58 -0.89 9.94
CA ALA A 112 4.94 -2.08 9.37
C ALA A 112 4.68 -3.18 10.42
N GLU A 113 5.35 -3.13 11.58
CA GLU A 113 5.19 -4.13 12.61
C GLU A 113 3.71 -4.27 13.03
N PRO A 114 3.20 -5.52 13.16
CA PRO A 114 1.78 -5.80 13.35
C PRO A 114 1.17 -5.29 14.67
N ASN A 115 1.95 -4.57 15.48
CA ASN A 115 1.54 -3.90 16.72
C ASN A 115 1.01 -2.47 16.49
N LYS A 116 0.19 -2.24 15.46
CA LYS A 116 -0.70 -1.05 15.30
C LYS A 116 -0.08 0.36 15.45
N ASP A 117 1.23 0.55 15.45
CA ASP A 117 1.79 1.88 15.71
C ASP A 117 1.51 2.86 14.57
N PHE A 118 1.41 2.36 13.34
CA PHE A 118 0.95 3.18 12.21
C PHE A 118 -0.45 3.77 12.43
N GLU A 119 -1.42 2.98 12.89
CA GLU A 119 -2.79 3.47 13.14
C GLU A 119 -2.81 4.59 14.18
N LEU A 120 -2.10 4.42 15.30
CA LEU A 120 -2.09 5.44 16.35
C LEU A 120 -1.40 6.72 15.85
N LEU A 121 -0.24 6.59 15.21
CA LEU A 121 0.51 7.71 14.65
C LEU A 121 -0.30 8.46 13.59
N ALA A 122 -0.98 7.73 12.71
CA ALA A 122 -1.86 8.27 11.68
C ALA A 122 -3.03 9.05 12.33
N ALA A 123 -3.66 8.49 13.36
CA ALA A 123 -4.75 9.15 14.07
C ALA A 123 -4.29 10.43 14.78
N GLU A 124 -3.19 10.36 15.53
CA GLU A 124 -2.60 11.53 16.20
C GLU A 124 -2.25 12.64 15.20
N LEU A 125 -1.72 12.27 14.02
CA LEU A 125 -1.38 13.22 12.97
C LEU A 125 -2.63 13.93 12.40
N VAL A 126 -3.72 13.20 12.16
CA VAL A 126 -4.98 13.79 11.66
C VAL A 126 -5.52 14.77 12.69
N LEU A 127 -5.66 14.34 13.95
CA LEU A 127 -6.19 15.20 15.02
C LEU A 127 -5.31 16.42 15.26
N LEU A 128 -3.98 16.27 15.21
CA LEU A 128 -3.04 17.39 15.32
C LEU A 128 -3.27 18.41 14.20
N ARG A 129 -3.42 17.96 12.95
CA ARG A 129 -3.64 18.85 11.80
C ARG A 129 -4.99 19.55 11.89
N LEU A 130 -6.06 18.83 12.24
CA LEU A 130 -7.40 19.41 12.40
C LEU A 130 -7.43 20.44 13.52
N HIS A 131 -6.86 20.12 14.69
CA HIS A 131 -6.81 21.05 15.82
C HIS A 131 -6.01 22.32 15.49
N ARG A 132 -4.88 22.19 14.78
CA ARG A 132 -4.10 23.37 14.31
C ARG A 132 -4.87 24.29 13.36
N GLN A 133 -5.89 23.78 12.69
CA GLN A 133 -6.81 24.57 11.86
C GLN A 133 -8.02 25.10 12.64
N GLY A 134 -8.04 24.94 13.97
CA GLY A 134 -9.12 25.42 14.84
C GLY A 134 -10.38 24.54 14.83
N LEU A 135 -10.30 23.32 14.32
CA LEU A 135 -11.42 22.38 14.30
C LEU A 135 -11.53 21.65 15.63
N ASN A 136 -12.75 21.61 16.18
CA ASN A 136 -13.06 20.92 17.42
C ASN A 136 -13.53 19.49 17.14
N PHE A 137 -13.09 18.57 17.99
CA PHE A 137 -13.53 17.18 18.00
C PHE A 137 -13.54 16.69 19.45
N ASP A 138 -14.41 15.73 19.74
CA ASP A 138 -14.59 15.21 21.10
C ASP A 138 -13.56 14.12 21.40
N CYS A 139 -12.39 14.52 21.94
CA CYS A 139 -11.34 13.61 22.35
C CYS A 139 -10.59 14.13 23.59
N GLU A 140 -11.09 13.79 24.79
CA GLU A 140 -10.52 14.27 26.07
C GLU A 140 -9.04 13.88 26.27
N LYS A 141 -8.63 12.71 25.78
CA LYS A 141 -7.26 12.22 25.91
C LYS A 141 -6.28 12.89 24.94
N PHE A 142 -6.76 13.48 23.84
CA PHE A 142 -5.89 14.10 22.85
C PHE A 142 -5.49 15.50 23.30
N ASP A 143 -4.19 15.70 23.49
CA ASP A 143 -3.62 16.94 23.97
C ASP A 143 -2.29 17.22 23.24
N ILE A 144 -2.23 18.34 22.52
CA ILE A 144 -1.08 18.71 21.69
C ILE A 144 0.18 18.91 22.54
N ASP A 145 0.04 19.47 23.73
CA ASP A 145 1.17 19.74 24.61
C ASP A 145 1.78 18.44 25.14
N LYS A 146 0.99 17.37 25.19
CA LYS A 146 1.46 16.03 25.59
C LYS A 146 2.07 15.23 24.45
N LEU A 147 1.68 15.52 23.20
CA LEU A 147 2.09 14.73 22.03
C LEU A 147 3.60 14.76 21.80
N ASN A 148 4.25 15.91 22.05
CA ASN A 148 5.67 16.12 21.77
C ASN A 148 6.58 15.93 22.98
N ASP A 149 6.04 15.59 24.15
CA ASP A 149 6.80 15.46 25.39
C ASP A 149 7.00 13.97 25.76
N PRO A 150 8.26 13.47 25.77
CA PRO A 150 8.57 12.08 26.10
C PRO A 150 8.01 11.59 27.44
N LYS A 151 7.75 12.50 28.41
CA LYS A 151 7.20 12.11 29.72
C LYS A 151 5.79 11.51 29.63
N TYR A 152 5.05 11.81 28.56
CA TYR A 152 3.71 11.27 28.34
C TYR A 152 3.68 10.05 27.41
N LEU A 153 4.84 9.55 26.97
CA LEU A 153 4.91 8.38 26.11
C LEU A 153 4.20 7.16 26.74
N ALA A 154 4.37 6.95 28.05
CA ALA A 154 3.71 5.86 28.76
C ALA A 154 2.17 5.95 28.74
N ASP A 155 1.60 7.16 28.83
CA ASP A 155 0.14 7.38 28.75
C ASP A 155 -0.37 7.16 27.32
N ARG A 156 0.38 7.61 26.31
CA ARG A 156 0.06 7.44 24.87
C ARG A 156 0.06 5.98 24.43
N LEU A 157 0.87 5.15 25.08
CA LEU A 157 0.90 3.70 24.83
C LEU A 157 -0.22 2.93 25.55
N THR A 158 -1.02 3.59 26.40
CA THR A 158 -2.15 2.92 27.06
C THR A 158 -3.25 2.58 26.07
N LYS A 159 -3.93 1.46 26.30
CA LYS A 159 -5.11 1.06 25.52
C LYS A 159 -6.20 2.13 25.54
N THR A 160 -6.41 2.79 26.68
CA THR A 160 -7.43 3.84 26.82
C THR A 160 -7.15 5.05 25.92
N TYR A 161 -5.91 5.55 25.90
CA TYR A 161 -5.54 6.64 25.00
C TYR A 161 -5.73 6.23 23.53
N ARG A 162 -5.20 5.05 23.16
CA ARG A 162 -5.30 4.51 21.81
C ARG A 162 -6.75 4.37 21.34
N ASP A 163 -7.62 3.76 22.16
CA ASP A 163 -9.02 3.53 21.82
C ASP A 163 -9.78 4.85 21.61
N GLN A 164 -9.52 5.88 22.43
CA GLN A 164 -10.16 7.19 22.27
C GLN A 164 -9.65 7.95 21.04
N VAL A 165 -8.33 8.03 20.85
CA VAL A 165 -7.73 8.79 19.73
C VAL A 165 -8.09 8.16 18.40
N VAL A 166 -7.93 6.84 18.26
CA VAL A 166 -8.31 6.11 17.04
C VAL A 166 -9.83 6.13 16.83
N GLY A 167 -10.62 5.96 17.90
CA GLY A 167 -12.08 6.02 17.84
C GLY A 167 -12.62 7.38 17.36
N THR A 168 -11.95 8.47 17.76
CA THR A 168 -12.28 9.83 17.29
C THR A 168 -12.10 9.93 15.79
N VAL A 169 -10.97 9.46 15.25
CA VAL A 169 -10.71 9.53 13.81
C VAL A 169 -11.62 8.59 13.01
N ARG A 170 -12.00 7.43 13.54
CA ARG A 170 -13.03 6.56 12.93
C ARG A 170 -14.41 7.21 12.87
N THR A 171 -14.71 8.15 13.75
CA THR A 171 -15.95 8.94 13.66
C THR A 171 -15.87 9.95 12.50
N ILE A 172 -14.68 10.51 12.27
CA ILE A 172 -14.43 11.47 11.18
C ILE A 172 -14.40 10.77 9.81
N LEU A 173 -13.75 9.61 9.74
CA LEU A 173 -13.57 8.79 8.55
C LEU A 173 -14.18 7.39 8.79
N PRO A 174 -15.52 7.27 8.77
CA PRO A 174 -16.21 6.02 9.09
C PRO A 174 -15.88 4.89 8.12
N ASP A 175 -15.64 3.72 8.71
CA ASP A 175 -15.44 2.45 8.04
C ASP A 175 -16.77 1.70 7.85
N LEU A 176 -16.98 1.10 6.68
CA LEU A 176 -18.08 0.15 6.45
C LEU A 176 -17.58 -1.29 6.55
N THR A 177 -18.34 -2.15 7.23
CA THR A 177 -18.05 -3.59 7.28
C THR A 177 -18.51 -4.28 5.99
N ALA A 178 -17.96 -5.47 5.69
CA ALA A 178 -18.42 -6.22 4.53
C ALA A 178 -19.93 -6.57 4.57
N PRO A 179 -20.53 -6.90 5.74
CA PRO A 179 -22.00 -6.97 5.87
C PRO A 179 -22.73 -5.68 5.50
N ASP A 180 -22.27 -4.51 5.97
CA ASP A 180 -22.90 -3.21 5.62
C ASP A 180 -22.87 -2.97 4.11
N ILE A 181 -21.75 -3.29 3.46
CA ILE A 181 -21.59 -3.14 2.01
C ILE A 181 -22.47 -4.14 1.26
N ALA A 182 -22.63 -5.36 1.77
CA ALA A 182 -23.56 -6.34 1.20
C ALA A 182 -25.02 -5.87 1.27
N GLU A 183 -25.42 -5.17 2.34
CA GLU A 183 -26.72 -4.51 2.41
C GLU A 183 -26.86 -3.39 1.38
N ILE A 184 -25.80 -2.60 1.16
CA ILE A 184 -25.79 -1.56 0.14
C ILE A 184 -25.98 -2.17 -1.26
N VAL A 185 -25.35 -3.31 -1.56
CA VAL A 185 -25.56 -4.04 -2.82
C VAL A 185 -27.04 -4.38 -3.04
N MET A 186 -27.81 -4.65 -1.99
CA MET A 186 -29.25 -4.96 -2.11
C MET A 186 -30.15 -3.74 -2.34
N LYS A 187 -29.65 -2.55 -2.01
CA LYS A 187 -30.36 -1.27 -2.10
C LYS A 187 -29.97 -0.49 -3.35
N ASP A 188 -28.72 -0.63 -3.79
CA ASP A 188 -28.17 0.04 -4.96
C ASP A 188 -28.49 -0.72 -6.25
N GLU A 189 -29.32 -0.12 -7.10
CA GLU A 189 -29.83 -0.75 -8.32
C GLU A 189 -28.71 -1.23 -9.29
N PRO A 190 -27.66 -0.44 -9.60
CA PRO A 190 -26.54 -0.92 -10.41
C PRO A 190 -25.81 -2.15 -9.83
N LEU A 191 -25.49 -2.15 -8.54
CA LEU A 191 -24.83 -3.28 -7.88
C LEU A 191 -25.75 -4.50 -7.81
N PHE A 192 -27.03 -4.29 -7.48
CA PHE A 192 -28.04 -5.35 -7.44
C PHE A 192 -28.21 -6.02 -8.81
N ARG A 193 -28.23 -5.24 -9.89
CA ARG A 193 -28.28 -5.77 -11.27
C ARG A 193 -27.08 -6.65 -11.60
N ARG A 194 -25.87 -6.25 -11.20
CA ARG A 194 -24.67 -7.08 -11.40
C ARG A 194 -24.72 -8.37 -10.59
N LEU A 195 -25.19 -8.32 -9.34
CA LEU A 195 -25.40 -9.53 -8.55
C LEU A 195 -26.40 -10.47 -9.24
N LYS A 196 -27.51 -9.93 -9.75
CA LYS A 196 -28.50 -10.68 -10.51
C LYS A 196 -27.88 -11.33 -11.75
N GLU A 197 -27.15 -10.59 -12.57
CA GLU A 197 -26.46 -11.11 -13.75
C GLU A 197 -25.46 -12.23 -13.38
N MET A 198 -24.75 -12.09 -12.26
CA MET A 198 -23.81 -13.10 -11.78
C MET A 198 -24.53 -14.42 -11.41
N VAL A 199 -25.67 -14.32 -10.74
CA VAL A 199 -26.52 -15.47 -10.38
C VAL A 199 -27.12 -16.11 -11.64
N GLU A 200 -27.66 -15.31 -12.57
CA GLU A 200 -28.23 -15.80 -13.84
C GLU A 200 -27.20 -16.57 -14.66
N LYS A 201 -25.99 -16.02 -14.82
CA LYS A 201 -24.89 -16.72 -15.51
C LYS A 201 -24.53 -18.03 -14.82
N GLY A 202 -24.51 -18.05 -13.49
CA GLY A 202 -24.27 -19.28 -12.71
C GLY A 202 -25.36 -20.34 -12.91
N LEU A 203 -26.63 -19.93 -12.99
CA LEU A 203 -27.75 -20.82 -13.27
C LEU A 203 -27.69 -21.38 -14.69
N VAL A 204 -27.41 -20.54 -15.70
CA VAL A 204 -27.24 -20.99 -17.10
C VAL A 204 -26.05 -21.95 -17.21
N PHE A 205 -24.91 -21.60 -16.61
CA PHE A 205 -23.73 -22.46 -16.57
C PHE A 205 -24.01 -23.83 -15.94
N SER A 206 -24.94 -23.86 -14.97
CA SER A 206 -25.37 -25.07 -14.26
C SER A 206 -26.55 -25.79 -14.90
N GLY A 207 -27.14 -25.27 -15.98
CA GLY A 207 -28.37 -25.81 -16.60
C GLY A 207 -29.62 -25.72 -15.72
N LEU A 208 -29.70 -24.73 -14.83
CA LEU A 208 -30.77 -24.54 -13.84
C LEU A 208 -31.66 -23.31 -14.09
N ASP A 209 -31.47 -22.60 -15.20
CA ASP A 209 -32.18 -21.37 -15.58
C ASP A 209 -33.67 -21.57 -15.91
N GLY A 210 -34.09 -22.82 -16.15
CA GLY A 210 -35.49 -23.24 -16.26
C GLY A 210 -36.17 -23.51 -14.91
N GLU A 211 -35.41 -23.85 -13.86
CA GLU A 211 -35.93 -24.19 -12.52
C GLU A 211 -35.92 -23.00 -11.56
N TYR A 212 -34.92 -22.13 -11.69
CA TYR A 212 -34.68 -21.01 -10.79
C TYR A 212 -34.56 -19.70 -11.56
N LYS A 213 -34.99 -18.60 -10.92
CA LYS A 213 -34.79 -17.23 -11.40
C LYS A 213 -33.99 -16.45 -10.37
N ALA A 214 -33.10 -15.57 -10.83
CA ALA A 214 -32.20 -14.86 -9.94
C ALA A 214 -32.95 -13.90 -9.00
N GLU A 215 -34.02 -13.27 -9.48
CA GLU A 215 -34.83 -12.31 -8.71
C GLU A 215 -35.52 -12.95 -7.51
N THR A 216 -35.93 -14.23 -7.65
CA THR A 216 -36.60 -14.96 -6.56
C THR A 216 -35.60 -15.70 -5.67
N LEU A 217 -34.41 -15.98 -6.18
CA LEU A 217 -33.35 -16.66 -5.43
C LEU A 217 -32.57 -15.69 -4.52
N ILE A 218 -32.34 -14.45 -4.94
CA ILE A 218 -31.65 -13.44 -4.13
C ILE A 218 -32.55 -12.99 -2.97
N ASP A 219 -32.10 -13.18 -1.73
CA ASP A 219 -32.82 -12.83 -0.52
C ASP A 219 -32.20 -11.56 0.10
N LYS A 220 -32.99 -10.48 0.17
CA LYS A 220 -32.59 -9.21 0.80
C LYS A 220 -32.44 -9.32 2.32
N GLY A 221 -33.05 -10.32 2.96
CA GLY A 221 -32.89 -10.63 4.37
C GLY A 221 -31.59 -11.38 4.71
N LYS A 222 -30.84 -11.85 3.70
CA LYS A 222 -29.56 -12.57 3.86
C LYS A 222 -28.49 -12.01 2.91
N PRO A 223 -28.15 -10.70 3.00
CA PRO A 223 -27.37 -10.00 2.00
C PRO A 223 -26.00 -10.65 1.72
N GLU A 224 -25.29 -11.07 2.76
CA GLU A 224 -23.97 -11.68 2.66
C GLU A 224 -24.01 -13.03 1.92
N ALA A 225 -24.98 -13.88 2.27
CA ALA A 225 -25.14 -15.19 1.65
C ALA A 225 -25.59 -15.07 0.19
N SER A 226 -26.48 -14.12 -0.11
CA SER A 226 -26.96 -13.81 -1.46
C SER A 226 -25.82 -13.37 -2.39
N VAL A 227 -24.92 -12.50 -1.92
CA VAL A 227 -23.74 -12.08 -2.68
C VAL A 227 -22.82 -13.27 -2.98
N VAL A 228 -22.56 -14.09 -1.96
CA VAL A 228 -21.65 -15.25 -2.08
C VAL A 228 -22.26 -16.36 -2.94
N LEU A 229 -23.58 -16.54 -2.93
CA LEU A 229 -24.28 -17.50 -3.77
C LEU A 229 -23.97 -17.28 -5.26
N GLY A 230 -23.93 -16.02 -5.71
CA GLY A 230 -23.56 -15.67 -7.10
C GLY A 230 -22.23 -16.29 -7.52
N ALA A 231 -21.22 -16.25 -6.66
CA ALA A 231 -19.94 -16.91 -6.91
C ALA A 231 -20.03 -18.43 -6.89
N LEU A 232 -20.72 -18.99 -5.88
CA LEU A 232 -20.78 -20.43 -5.68
C LEU A 232 -21.44 -21.17 -6.86
N LEU A 233 -22.44 -20.57 -7.50
CA LEU A 233 -23.11 -21.13 -8.69
C LEU A 233 -22.22 -21.16 -9.93
N ASN A 234 -21.17 -20.34 -9.98
CA ASN A 234 -20.23 -20.30 -11.10
C ASN A 234 -19.03 -21.26 -10.90
N ARG A 235 -19.04 -22.16 -9.90
CA ARG A 235 -17.92 -23.07 -9.61
C ARG A 235 -18.09 -24.43 -10.30
N LYS A 236 -17.11 -24.82 -11.13
CA LYS A 236 -17.08 -26.10 -11.88
C LYS A 236 -17.23 -27.37 -11.01
N ARG A 237 -16.76 -27.37 -9.76
CA ARG A 237 -16.65 -28.57 -8.90
C ARG A 237 -17.76 -28.74 -7.85
N LYS A 238 -18.76 -27.85 -7.80
CA LYS A 238 -19.84 -27.94 -6.81
C LYS A 238 -21.14 -28.36 -7.47
N GLU A 239 -21.92 -29.15 -6.75
CA GLU A 239 -23.30 -29.48 -7.15
C GLU A 239 -24.21 -28.27 -6.90
N PRO A 240 -24.71 -27.58 -7.95
CA PRO A 240 -25.36 -26.28 -7.79
C PRO A 240 -26.70 -26.37 -7.05
N ARG A 241 -27.45 -27.48 -7.22
CA ARG A 241 -28.72 -27.71 -6.49
C ARG A 241 -28.50 -27.83 -4.99
N ALA A 242 -27.49 -28.61 -4.56
CA ALA A 242 -27.16 -28.74 -3.15
C ALA A 242 -26.76 -27.39 -2.52
N VAL A 243 -26.06 -26.53 -3.26
CA VAL A 243 -25.72 -25.17 -2.81
C VAL A 243 -26.98 -24.31 -2.62
N ILE A 244 -27.92 -24.37 -3.57
CA ILE A 244 -29.20 -23.63 -3.49
C ILE A 244 -30.02 -24.12 -2.29
N ASP A 245 -30.08 -25.42 -2.05
CA ASP A 245 -30.83 -25.99 -0.92
C ASP A 245 -30.23 -25.57 0.43
N LEU A 246 -28.90 -25.61 0.55
CA LEU A 246 -28.19 -25.09 1.74
C LEU A 246 -28.45 -23.59 1.93
N TYR A 247 -28.45 -22.82 0.84
CA TYR A 247 -28.71 -21.38 0.89
C TYR A 247 -30.13 -21.05 1.37
N LYS A 248 -31.15 -21.76 0.86
CA LYS A 248 -32.54 -21.57 1.30
C LYS A 248 -32.68 -21.82 2.81
N GLN A 249 -31.99 -22.84 3.31
CA GLN A 249 -31.98 -23.22 4.72
C GLN A 249 -31.04 -22.37 5.58
N ALA A 250 -30.23 -21.50 4.96
CA ALA A 250 -29.13 -20.84 5.64
C ALA A 250 -29.60 -19.96 6.81
N LYS A 251 -28.94 -20.09 7.95
CA LYS A 251 -29.19 -19.31 9.17
C LYS A 251 -27.86 -18.82 9.75
N LYS A 252 -27.87 -17.64 10.38
CA LYS A 252 -26.70 -17.11 11.10
C LYS A 252 -26.45 -17.97 12.35
N SER A 253 -25.74 -19.08 12.18
CA SER A 253 -25.35 -20.03 13.22
C SER A 253 -23.98 -20.63 12.93
N ASP A 254 -23.26 -21.05 13.97
CA ASP A 254 -21.87 -21.56 13.86
C ASP A 254 -21.74 -22.90 13.13
N ASP A 255 -22.84 -23.62 12.89
CA ASP A 255 -22.83 -24.87 12.12
C ASP A 255 -23.19 -24.67 10.63
N ASP A 256 -23.60 -23.47 10.26
CA ASP A 256 -24.10 -23.18 8.91
C ASP A 256 -22.95 -23.02 7.91
N PRO A 257 -22.95 -23.72 6.75
CA PRO A 257 -21.87 -23.62 5.77
C PRO A 257 -21.62 -22.21 5.22
N PHE A 258 -22.64 -21.34 5.16
CA PHE A 258 -22.48 -19.95 4.77
C PHE A 258 -21.87 -19.12 5.91
N TYR A 259 -22.36 -19.25 7.14
CA TYR A 259 -22.10 -18.30 8.22
C TYR A 259 -21.08 -18.74 9.29
N LYS A 260 -20.73 -20.02 9.35
CA LYS A 260 -19.70 -20.48 10.29
C LYS A 260 -18.35 -19.80 10.05
N SER A 261 -17.53 -19.74 11.10
CA SER A 261 -16.13 -19.30 10.97
C SER A 261 -15.38 -20.14 9.94
N GLY A 262 -14.68 -19.51 8.99
CA GLY A 262 -14.08 -20.20 7.84
C GLY A 262 -15.11 -20.80 6.86
N GLY A 263 -16.38 -20.39 6.93
CA GLY A 263 -17.45 -20.74 6.01
C GLY A 263 -17.36 -19.97 4.68
N TRP A 264 -18.44 -20.00 3.88
CA TRP A 264 -18.40 -19.36 2.57
C TRP A 264 -18.45 -17.83 2.63
N THR A 265 -19.18 -17.23 3.58
CA THR A 265 -19.22 -15.76 3.71
C THR A 265 -17.87 -15.20 4.15
N ASP A 266 -17.30 -15.74 5.22
CA ASP A 266 -15.96 -15.39 5.72
C ASP A 266 -14.87 -15.49 4.62
N ASN A 267 -14.91 -16.58 3.84
CA ASN A 267 -13.92 -16.82 2.81
C ASN A 267 -14.12 -16.04 1.50
N ASN A 268 -15.33 -15.64 1.14
CA ASN A 268 -15.59 -15.16 -0.23
C ASN A 268 -16.26 -13.80 -0.32
N LEU A 269 -16.91 -13.32 0.75
CA LEU A 269 -17.73 -12.10 0.68
C LEU A 269 -16.93 -10.90 0.16
N TYR A 270 -15.77 -10.62 0.74
CA TYR A 270 -14.91 -9.50 0.29
C TYR A 270 -14.54 -9.58 -1.20
N GLY A 271 -14.08 -10.74 -1.67
CA GLY A 271 -13.76 -10.94 -3.09
C GLY A 271 -14.97 -10.74 -3.99
N CYS A 272 -16.14 -11.24 -3.58
CA CYS A 272 -17.39 -11.04 -4.32
C CYS A 272 -17.80 -9.56 -4.36
N LEU A 273 -17.66 -8.82 -3.25
CA LEU A 273 -17.97 -7.38 -3.23
C LEU A 273 -17.02 -6.61 -4.15
N PHE A 274 -15.71 -6.90 -4.14
CA PHE A 274 -14.76 -6.33 -5.10
C PHE A 274 -15.14 -6.68 -6.55
N HIS A 275 -15.52 -7.92 -6.83
CA HIS A 275 -15.98 -8.35 -8.15
C HIS A 275 -17.21 -7.56 -8.65
N LEU A 276 -18.18 -7.33 -7.76
CA LEU A 276 -19.36 -6.53 -8.10
C LEU A 276 -18.99 -5.09 -8.43
N HIS A 277 -18.14 -4.45 -7.62
CA HIS A 277 -17.66 -3.08 -7.86
C HIS A 277 -16.75 -2.98 -9.09
N ALA A 278 -15.93 -3.99 -9.39
CA ALA A 278 -15.01 -4.02 -10.52
C ALA A 278 -15.70 -3.77 -11.87
N GLY A 279 -16.93 -4.28 -12.04
CA GLY A 279 -17.69 -4.05 -13.26
C GLY A 279 -18.45 -2.72 -13.34
N LEU A 280 -18.27 -1.82 -12.36
CA LEU A 280 -18.81 -0.46 -12.35
C LEU A 280 -17.65 0.56 -12.24
N PRO A 281 -16.80 0.71 -13.27
CA PRO A 281 -15.57 1.49 -13.20
C PRO A 281 -15.80 2.99 -12.99
N GLN A 282 -17.01 3.51 -13.17
CA GLN A 282 -17.33 4.92 -12.89
C GLN A 282 -17.80 5.13 -11.45
N ARG A 283 -18.13 4.05 -10.74
CA ARG A 283 -18.61 4.12 -9.37
C ARG A 283 -17.43 4.03 -8.40
N PRO A 284 -17.35 4.87 -7.37
CA PRO A 284 -16.42 4.68 -6.27
C PRO A 284 -16.66 3.32 -5.59
N ASN A 285 -15.58 2.60 -5.30
CA ASN A 285 -15.66 1.36 -4.55
C ASN A 285 -15.52 1.66 -3.05
N ILE A 286 -16.64 1.61 -2.34
CA ILE A 286 -16.73 1.91 -0.90
C ILE A 286 -15.94 0.95 -0.01
N LEU A 287 -15.42 -0.15 -0.55
CA LEU A 287 -14.47 -1.03 0.16
C LEU A 287 -13.14 -0.33 0.49
N TYR A 288 -12.81 0.79 -0.16
CA TYR A 288 -11.63 1.60 0.13
C TYR A 288 -11.88 2.74 1.11
N ALA A 289 -13.12 2.92 1.59
CA ALA A 289 -13.48 3.99 2.50
C ALA A 289 -13.20 3.62 3.97
N GLY A 290 -12.87 4.63 4.77
CA GLY A 290 -12.70 4.54 6.21
C GLY A 290 -11.25 4.65 6.67
N PHE A 291 -11.08 5.09 7.92
CA PHE A 291 -9.77 5.28 8.54
C PHE A 291 -8.91 4.01 8.51
N ASP A 292 -9.48 2.86 8.89
CA ASP A 292 -8.72 1.61 8.91
C ASP A 292 -8.31 1.18 7.50
N ARG A 293 -9.12 1.51 6.48
CA ARG A 293 -8.82 1.17 5.08
C ARG A 293 -7.71 2.08 4.56
N PHE A 294 -7.76 3.37 4.87
CA PHE A 294 -6.68 4.30 4.53
C PHE A 294 -5.37 3.90 5.20
N CYS A 295 -5.41 3.45 6.46
CA CYS A 295 -4.22 2.92 7.12
C CYS A 295 -3.64 1.73 6.36
N ARG A 296 -4.48 0.74 5.99
CA ARG A 296 -4.02 -0.43 5.22
C ARG A 296 -3.43 -0.06 3.86
N LEU A 297 -4.12 0.79 3.10
CA LEU A 297 -3.66 1.24 1.78
C LEU A 297 -2.32 1.98 1.85
N ALA A 298 -2.09 2.74 2.91
CA ALA A 298 -0.93 3.61 3.02
C ALA A 298 0.26 2.99 3.77
N THR A 299 0.05 1.99 4.63
CA THR A 299 1.12 1.42 5.48
C THR A 299 2.29 0.89 4.64
N PRO A 300 3.56 1.16 5.02
CA PRO A 300 4.02 1.98 6.15
C PRO A 300 4.27 3.47 5.81
N ASN A 301 3.80 3.95 4.65
CA ASN A 301 4.07 5.29 4.15
C ASN A 301 3.05 6.33 4.66
N LEU A 302 3.48 7.13 5.65
CA LEU A 302 2.66 8.20 6.22
C LEU A 302 2.31 9.33 5.22
N ARG A 303 3.11 9.54 4.16
CA ARG A 303 2.78 10.54 3.12
C ARG A 303 1.58 10.09 2.30
N PHE A 304 1.50 8.80 1.95
CA PHE A 304 0.33 8.25 1.27
C PHE A 304 -0.94 8.41 2.11
N PHE A 305 -0.84 8.17 3.42
CA PHE A 305 -1.97 8.37 4.34
C PHE A 305 -2.40 9.84 4.41
N GLN A 306 -1.44 10.77 4.49
CA GLN A 306 -1.72 12.20 4.47
C GLN A 306 -2.42 12.64 3.19
N GLU A 307 -2.00 12.11 2.05
CA GLU A 307 -2.59 12.43 0.74
C GLU A 307 -4.04 11.91 0.66
N LEU A 308 -4.30 10.67 1.12
CA LEU A 308 -5.66 10.12 1.24
C LEU A 308 -6.56 11.03 2.08
N CYS A 309 -6.09 11.50 3.23
CA CYS A 309 -6.83 12.41 4.09
C CYS A 309 -7.03 13.78 3.43
N HIS A 310 -5.99 14.33 2.80
CA HIS A 310 -6.01 15.64 2.16
C HIS A 310 -7.06 15.69 1.04
N VAL A 311 -6.98 14.76 0.09
CA VAL A 311 -7.93 14.68 -1.03
C VAL A 311 -9.35 14.40 -0.54
N THR A 312 -9.50 13.57 0.50
CA THR A 312 -10.82 13.30 1.12
C THR A 312 -11.46 14.56 1.67
N LEU A 313 -10.73 15.34 2.46
CA LEU A 313 -11.23 16.58 3.04
C LEU A 313 -11.46 17.65 1.95
N LEU A 314 -10.57 17.72 0.95
CA LEU A 314 -10.74 18.60 -0.20
C LEU A 314 -12.07 18.30 -0.91
N LEU A 315 -12.31 17.04 -1.31
CA LEU A 315 -13.55 16.65 -1.98
C LEU A 315 -14.81 16.85 -1.12
N ALA A 316 -14.69 16.76 0.20
CA ALA A 316 -15.82 16.91 1.13
C ALA A 316 -16.23 18.38 1.37
N TYR A 317 -15.28 19.31 1.27
CA TYR A 317 -15.46 20.68 1.74
C TYR A 317 -15.12 21.79 0.73
N GLU A 318 -14.42 21.51 -0.38
CA GLU A 318 -14.00 22.52 -1.38
C GLU A 318 -15.16 23.33 -1.97
N ARG A 319 -16.36 22.73 -2.06
CA ARG A 319 -17.56 23.36 -2.66
C ARG A 319 -18.57 23.88 -1.64
N ARG A 320 -18.21 23.94 -0.36
CA ARG A 320 -19.12 24.43 0.68
C ARG A 320 -18.93 25.93 0.89
N ASP A 321 -20.04 26.64 1.09
CA ASP A 321 -19.99 28.06 1.42
C ASP A 321 -19.29 28.28 2.78
N ALA A 322 -18.65 29.43 2.94
CA ALA A 322 -17.90 29.76 4.15
C ALA A 322 -18.74 29.61 5.45
N ALA A 323 -20.05 29.90 5.37
CA ALA A 323 -20.99 29.72 6.49
C ALA A 323 -21.27 28.23 6.81
N GLU A 324 -21.27 27.35 5.81
CA GLU A 324 -21.42 25.90 6.03
C GLU A 324 -20.15 25.31 6.64
N VAL A 325 -18.97 25.77 6.22
CA VAL A 325 -17.69 25.36 6.82
C VAL A 325 -17.57 25.86 8.26
N GLU A 326 -18.04 27.08 8.56
CA GLU A 326 -18.07 27.61 9.93
C GLU A 326 -19.05 26.83 10.83
N SER A 327 -20.15 26.31 10.27
CA SER A 327 -21.06 25.40 10.98
C SER A 327 -20.41 24.03 11.27
N VAL A 328 -19.55 23.54 10.37
CA VAL A 328 -18.74 22.33 10.58
C VAL A 328 -17.73 22.53 11.70
N GLY A 329 -17.19 23.75 11.89
CA GLY A 329 -16.37 24.08 13.06
C GLY A 329 -17.10 23.95 14.41
N LYS A 330 -18.45 23.89 14.39
CA LYS A 330 -19.31 23.73 15.57
C LYS A 330 -19.91 22.32 15.71
N SER A 331 -19.79 21.46 14.69
CA SER A 331 -20.32 20.09 14.68
C SER A 331 -19.21 19.07 14.46
N ALA A 332 -19.39 17.81 14.89
CA ALA A 332 -18.42 16.77 14.58
C ALA A 332 -18.25 16.60 13.05
N ILE A 333 -17.01 16.67 12.58
CA ILE A 333 -16.65 16.40 11.18
C ILE A 333 -16.90 14.93 10.91
N VAL A 334 -17.70 14.62 9.87
CA VAL A 334 -17.90 13.25 9.38
C VAL A 334 -17.89 13.30 7.86
N VAL A 335 -17.03 12.50 7.22
CA VAL A 335 -16.93 12.45 5.77
C VAL A 335 -17.65 11.22 5.24
N ASP A 336 -18.51 11.41 4.24
CA ASP A 336 -19.28 10.35 3.60
C ASP A 336 -18.35 9.26 2.98
N PRO A 337 -18.62 7.95 3.21
CA PRO A 337 -17.80 6.87 2.65
C PRO A 337 -17.63 6.89 1.13
N GLU A 338 -18.61 7.36 0.36
CA GLU A 338 -18.50 7.46 -1.10
C GLU A 338 -17.49 8.55 -1.51
N ILE A 339 -17.45 9.67 -0.77
CA ILE A 339 -16.42 10.71 -0.94
C ILE A 339 -15.03 10.15 -0.61
N GLN A 340 -14.90 9.43 0.50
CA GLN A 340 -13.64 8.78 0.90
C GLN A 340 -13.15 7.80 -0.18
N ALA A 341 -14.04 6.95 -0.71
CA ALA A 341 -13.71 5.99 -1.76
C ALA A 341 -13.28 6.67 -3.07
N ARG A 342 -13.93 7.79 -3.43
CA ARG A 342 -13.56 8.59 -4.60
C ARG A 342 -12.18 9.22 -4.42
N ALA A 343 -11.89 9.75 -3.23
CA ALA A 343 -10.57 10.27 -2.90
C ALA A 343 -9.49 9.20 -2.98
N ALA A 344 -9.73 8.01 -2.40
CA ALA A 344 -8.80 6.89 -2.47
C ALA A 344 -8.44 6.52 -3.92
N ARG A 345 -9.42 6.56 -4.83
CA ARG A 345 -9.15 6.35 -6.25
C ARG A 345 -8.35 7.48 -6.90
N GLN A 346 -8.69 8.75 -6.65
CA GLN A 346 -7.93 9.87 -7.19
C GLN A 346 -6.47 9.86 -6.74
N VAL A 347 -6.22 9.56 -5.46
CA VAL A 347 -4.88 9.42 -4.90
C VAL A 347 -4.14 8.24 -5.53
N SER A 348 -4.80 7.09 -5.63
CA SER A 348 -4.24 5.90 -6.28
C SER A 348 -3.86 6.17 -7.74
N ASP A 349 -4.71 6.87 -8.50
CA ASP A 349 -4.47 7.23 -9.90
C ASP A 349 -3.26 8.16 -10.02
N ALA A 350 -3.21 9.22 -9.20
CA ALA A 350 -2.12 10.19 -9.20
C ALA A 350 -0.77 9.58 -8.80
N LEU A 351 -0.76 8.77 -7.73
CA LEU A 351 0.45 8.10 -7.26
C LEU A 351 0.96 7.05 -8.25
N LEU A 352 0.06 6.30 -8.90
CA LEU A 352 0.45 5.38 -9.96
C LEU A 352 1.16 6.12 -11.09
N GLN A 353 0.59 7.23 -11.58
CA GLN A 353 1.23 8.04 -12.64
C GLN A 353 2.58 8.63 -12.20
N SER A 354 2.74 8.96 -10.92
CA SER A 354 4.00 9.51 -10.40
C SER A 354 5.18 8.53 -10.49
N ILE A 355 4.93 7.22 -10.63
CA ILE A 355 5.99 6.20 -10.80
C ILE A 355 6.85 6.51 -12.02
N ALA A 356 6.30 7.09 -13.09
CA ALA A 356 7.08 7.46 -14.28
C ALA A 356 8.27 8.39 -13.96
N GLN A 357 8.17 9.18 -12.88
CA GLN A 357 9.15 10.19 -12.49
C GLN A 357 10.24 9.66 -11.54
N VAL A 358 10.21 8.36 -11.20
CA VAL A 358 11.09 7.80 -10.18
C VAL A 358 12.29 7.06 -10.78
N GLY A 359 13.47 7.33 -10.24
CA GLY A 359 14.72 6.66 -10.64
C GLY A 359 15.02 6.75 -12.14
N SER A 360 15.90 5.87 -12.62
CA SER A 360 16.24 5.75 -14.05
C SER A 360 15.29 4.86 -14.84
N HIS A 361 14.45 4.08 -14.15
CA HIS A 361 13.55 3.09 -14.74
C HIS A 361 12.07 3.40 -14.50
N GLY A 362 11.70 4.63 -14.15
CA GLY A 362 10.34 5.02 -13.74
C GLY A 362 9.24 4.58 -14.71
N GLU A 363 9.37 4.88 -16.00
CA GLU A 363 8.42 4.44 -17.05
C GLU A 363 8.27 2.92 -17.07
N LYS A 364 9.38 2.20 -16.91
CA LYS A 364 9.38 0.74 -16.90
C LYS A 364 8.69 0.19 -15.64
N LEU A 365 8.88 0.83 -14.50
CA LEU A 365 8.21 0.48 -13.24
C LEU A 365 6.70 0.77 -13.32
N LEU A 366 6.29 1.86 -13.97
CA LEU A 366 4.88 2.16 -14.22
C LEU A 366 4.22 1.08 -15.08
N ASP A 367 4.87 0.67 -16.18
CA ASP A 367 4.40 -0.43 -17.01
C ASP A 367 4.22 -1.73 -16.22
N ILE A 368 5.14 -2.03 -15.31
CA ILE A 368 5.08 -3.22 -14.46
C ILE A 368 3.91 -3.14 -13.48
N ALA A 369 3.74 -1.99 -12.82
CA ALA A 369 2.61 -1.78 -11.92
C ALA A 369 1.27 -1.96 -12.67
N ARG A 370 1.17 -1.43 -13.90
CA ARG A 370 -0.01 -1.61 -14.78
C ARG A 370 -0.23 -3.09 -15.14
N ARG A 371 0.80 -3.81 -15.57
CA ARG A 371 0.70 -5.24 -15.94
C ARG A 371 0.30 -6.11 -14.76
N LEU A 372 0.90 -5.90 -13.59
CA LEU A 372 0.55 -6.62 -12.37
C LEU A 372 -0.88 -6.28 -11.91
N GLY A 373 -1.25 -5.01 -11.94
CA GLY A 373 -2.61 -4.57 -11.65
C GLY A 373 -3.64 -5.21 -12.58
N GLN A 374 -3.39 -5.23 -13.89
CA GLN A 374 -4.22 -5.91 -14.89
C GLN A 374 -4.32 -7.42 -14.64
N LEU A 375 -3.22 -8.06 -14.26
CA LEU A 375 -3.20 -9.48 -13.92
C LEU A 375 -4.09 -9.78 -12.70
N PHE A 376 -3.93 -9.01 -11.60
CA PHE A 376 -4.74 -9.17 -10.39
C PHE A 376 -6.20 -8.79 -10.61
N GLU A 377 -6.46 -7.79 -11.44
CA GLU A 377 -7.81 -7.43 -11.87
C GLU A 377 -8.46 -8.60 -12.63
N ALA A 378 -7.74 -9.25 -13.54
CA ALA A 378 -8.25 -10.42 -14.27
C ALA A 378 -8.56 -11.60 -13.33
N PHE A 379 -7.74 -11.84 -12.31
CA PHE A 379 -8.06 -12.81 -11.25
C PHE A 379 -9.34 -12.42 -10.50
N ASN A 380 -9.47 -11.16 -10.10
CA ASN A 380 -10.62 -10.64 -9.35
C ASN A 380 -11.92 -10.60 -10.17
N ARG A 381 -11.84 -10.55 -11.50
CA ARG A 381 -13.01 -10.57 -12.40
C ARG A 381 -13.59 -11.96 -12.65
N ARG A 382 -12.99 -13.03 -12.12
CA ARG A 382 -13.55 -14.39 -12.23
C ARG A 382 -14.89 -14.51 -11.51
N ARG A 383 -15.94 -14.97 -12.20
CA ARG A 383 -17.28 -15.11 -11.60
C ARG A 383 -17.28 -16.17 -10.51
N SER A 384 -16.51 -17.25 -10.66
CA SER A 384 -16.46 -18.34 -9.67
C SER A 384 -15.98 -17.91 -8.28
N GLN A 385 -15.17 -16.83 -8.21
CA GLN A 385 -14.49 -16.35 -7.00
C GLN A 385 -13.98 -17.53 -6.15
N SER A 386 -13.40 -18.54 -6.82
CA SER A 386 -12.98 -19.80 -6.20
C SER A 386 -11.71 -19.60 -5.36
N GLU A 387 -10.81 -18.79 -5.88
CA GLU A 387 -9.66 -18.21 -5.20
C GLU A 387 -9.84 -16.69 -5.18
N THR A 388 -10.37 -16.17 -4.08
CA THR A 388 -10.64 -14.73 -3.94
C THR A 388 -9.37 -13.96 -3.60
N GLU A 389 -9.30 -12.70 -4.06
CA GLU A 389 -8.32 -11.72 -3.59
C GLU A 389 -6.85 -12.16 -3.85
N ILE A 390 -6.58 -12.60 -5.09
CA ILE A 390 -5.21 -12.85 -5.59
C ILE A 390 -4.59 -11.51 -5.99
N ASN A 391 -3.76 -10.94 -5.10
CA ASN A 391 -3.18 -9.60 -5.26
C ASN A 391 -1.64 -9.56 -5.11
N HIS A 392 -1.00 -10.72 -5.07
CA HIS A 392 0.45 -10.87 -4.96
C HIS A 392 0.87 -12.19 -5.61
N PHE A 393 2.16 -12.32 -5.90
CA PHE A 393 2.71 -13.52 -6.50
C PHE A 393 3.98 -13.99 -5.79
N SER A 394 4.33 -15.25 -5.99
CA SER A 394 5.61 -15.82 -5.59
C SER A 394 6.19 -16.64 -6.73
N ILE A 395 7.50 -16.86 -6.68
CA ILE A 395 8.26 -17.66 -7.64
C ILE A 395 8.90 -18.80 -6.84
N ASP A 396 8.69 -20.03 -7.30
CA ASP A 396 9.35 -21.19 -6.70
C ASP A 396 10.87 -20.99 -6.70
N GLU A 397 11.51 -21.29 -5.57
CA GLU A 397 12.95 -21.04 -5.37
C GLU A 397 13.80 -21.73 -6.44
N ALA A 398 13.47 -22.98 -6.79
CA ALA A 398 14.14 -23.74 -7.84
C ALA A 398 14.03 -23.08 -9.22
N ASP A 399 13.04 -22.23 -9.45
CA ASP A 399 12.81 -21.52 -10.70
C ASP A 399 13.41 -20.10 -10.67
N GLN A 400 13.64 -19.51 -9.49
CA GLN A 400 14.20 -18.14 -9.36
C GLN A 400 15.55 -17.96 -10.06
N VAL A 401 16.36 -19.02 -10.11
CA VAL A 401 17.66 -19.02 -10.83
C VAL A 401 17.51 -18.76 -12.34
N HIS A 402 16.30 -18.90 -12.89
CA HIS A 402 15.98 -18.63 -14.29
C HIS A 402 15.47 -17.20 -14.54
N LEU A 403 15.43 -16.34 -13.51
CA LEU A 403 15.18 -14.92 -13.71
C LEU A 403 16.34 -14.27 -14.47
N SER A 404 16.00 -13.43 -15.45
CA SER A 404 17.01 -12.67 -16.19
C SER A 404 17.67 -11.63 -15.27
N ALA A 405 18.93 -11.28 -15.54
CA ALA A 405 19.64 -10.24 -14.80
C ALA A 405 18.87 -8.91 -14.79
N THR A 406 18.25 -8.56 -15.93
CA THR A 406 17.39 -7.37 -16.07
C THR A 406 16.16 -7.45 -15.16
N SER A 407 15.49 -8.61 -15.09
CA SER A 407 14.34 -8.83 -14.20
C SER A 407 14.72 -8.66 -12.74
N VAL A 408 15.86 -9.22 -12.32
CA VAL A 408 16.38 -9.08 -10.95
C VAL A 408 16.65 -7.61 -10.62
N GLN A 409 17.30 -6.88 -11.54
CA GLN A 409 17.55 -5.46 -11.38
C GLN A 409 16.23 -4.66 -11.26
N ILE A 410 15.26 -4.95 -12.11
CA ILE A 410 13.94 -4.29 -12.09
C ILE A 410 13.20 -4.57 -10.78
N LEU A 411 13.20 -5.80 -10.28
CA LEU A 411 12.59 -6.14 -8.99
C LEU A 411 13.23 -5.35 -7.84
N ARG A 412 14.56 -5.20 -7.87
CA ARG A 412 15.28 -4.36 -6.91
C ARG A 412 14.84 -2.90 -7.00
N GLU A 413 14.79 -2.32 -8.20
CA GLU A 413 14.30 -0.95 -8.40
C GLU A 413 12.85 -0.80 -7.90
N ALA A 414 11.99 -1.77 -8.20
CA ALA A 414 10.60 -1.75 -7.75
C ALA A 414 10.49 -1.74 -6.22
N LYS A 415 11.39 -2.40 -5.49
CA LYS A 415 11.48 -2.32 -4.02
C LYS A 415 11.95 -0.94 -3.55
N ILE A 416 13.04 -0.43 -4.14
CA ILE A 416 13.62 0.88 -3.79
C ILE A 416 12.56 1.98 -3.86
N TRP A 417 11.74 1.95 -4.91
CA TRP A 417 10.71 2.96 -5.15
C TRP A 417 9.33 2.60 -4.56
N SER A 418 9.27 1.59 -3.70
CA SER A 418 8.05 1.11 -3.05
C SER A 418 6.92 0.81 -4.05
N VAL A 419 7.25 0.40 -5.27
CA VAL A 419 6.28 -0.09 -6.27
C VAL A 419 5.83 -1.49 -5.88
N LEU A 420 6.78 -2.32 -5.46
CA LEU A 420 6.55 -3.65 -4.91
C LEU A 420 7.17 -3.76 -3.51
N TYR A 421 6.50 -4.52 -2.63
CA TYR A 421 7.06 -4.97 -1.38
C TYR A 421 7.45 -6.45 -1.48
N GLU A 422 8.54 -6.81 -0.81
CA GLU A 422 8.99 -8.20 -0.67
C GLU A 422 8.76 -8.64 0.78
N GLU A 423 7.96 -9.69 0.98
CA GLU A 423 7.78 -10.31 2.28
C GLU A 423 8.25 -11.76 2.24
N LYS A 424 9.05 -12.17 3.23
CA LYS A 424 9.45 -13.57 3.38
C LYS A 424 8.29 -14.40 3.93
N GLU A 425 8.08 -15.59 3.37
CA GLU A 425 7.02 -16.49 3.83
C GLU A 425 7.32 -16.95 5.27
N THR A 426 6.43 -16.60 6.21
CA THR A 426 6.58 -16.88 7.65
C THR A 426 5.98 -18.22 8.08
N LYS A 427 5.38 -18.99 7.16
CA LYS A 427 4.68 -20.25 7.46
C LYS A 427 5.18 -21.41 6.59
N SER A 428 6.46 -21.75 6.67
CA SER A 428 6.90 -23.09 6.27
C SER A 428 6.51 -24.10 7.36
N LYS A 429 5.62 -25.05 7.03
CA LYS A 429 5.21 -26.15 7.93
C LYS A 429 6.27 -27.27 8.02
N THR A 430 7.43 -27.05 7.45
CA THR A 430 8.50 -28.04 7.26
C THR A 430 9.84 -27.34 7.46
N ASN A 431 10.66 -27.84 8.39
CA ASN A 431 12.00 -27.32 8.74
C ASN A 431 13.03 -27.35 7.57
N TYR A 432 12.60 -27.64 6.35
CA TYR A 432 13.41 -27.74 5.14
C TYR A 432 12.92 -26.86 3.97
N ASP A 433 11.81 -26.11 4.13
CA ASP A 433 11.45 -25.10 3.14
C ASP A 433 12.27 -23.84 3.38
N VAL A 434 13.28 -23.65 2.54
CA VAL A 434 14.02 -22.40 2.40
C VAL A 434 13.04 -21.35 1.86
N SER A 435 13.09 -20.13 2.43
CA SER A 435 11.99 -19.16 2.35
C SER A 435 11.68 -18.69 0.93
N GLN A 436 10.45 -18.94 0.44
CA GLN A 436 9.91 -18.25 -0.74
C GLN A 436 9.57 -16.80 -0.37
N ALA A 437 9.77 -15.88 -1.32
CA ALA A 437 9.41 -14.48 -1.17
C ALA A 437 8.10 -14.18 -1.90
N ASP A 438 7.19 -13.49 -1.21
CA ASP A 438 5.97 -12.94 -1.79
C ASP A 438 6.24 -11.52 -2.29
N TRP A 439 5.93 -11.28 -3.56
CA TRP A 439 6.01 -9.98 -4.23
C TRP A 439 4.63 -9.34 -4.27
N ILE A 440 4.48 -8.24 -3.54
CA ILE A 440 3.20 -7.58 -3.29
C ILE A 440 3.20 -6.24 -4.00
N LEU A 441 2.21 -6.01 -4.88
CA LEU A 441 1.97 -4.68 -5.44
C LEU A 441 1.58 -3.73 -4.31
N ASN A 442 2.16 -2.53 -4.28
CA ASN A 442 1.82 -1.55 -3.25
C ASN A 442 0.30 -1.32 -3.20
N GLN A 443 -0.28 -1.50 -2.00
CA GLN A 443 -1.72 -1.47 -1.79
C GLN A 443 -2.32 -0.10 -2.13
N ILE A 444 -1.53 0.96 -2.11
CA ILE A 444 -1.96 2.30 -2.51
C ILE A 444 -2.46 2.34 -3.98
N TYR A 445 -2.04 1.39 -4.83
CA TYR A 445 -2.47 1.29 -6.21
C TYR A 445 -3.75 0.44 -6.40
N CYS A 446 -4.20 -0.29 -5.38
CA CYS A 446 -5.39 -1.16 -5.48
C CYS A 446 -6.66 -0.40 -5.93
N PRO A 447 -6.95 0.82 -5.45
CA PRO A 447 -8.12 1.57 -5.90
C PRO A 447 -8.16 1.87 -7.40
N HIS A 448 -7.01 2.11 -8.05
CA HIS A 448 -6.92 2.31 -9.49
C HIS A 448 -7.40 1.08 -10.28
N PHE A 449 -6.93 -0.11 -9.89
CA PHE A 449 -7.27 -1.38 -10.55
C PHE A 449 -8.57 -2.02 -10.05
N ASN A 450 -9.19 -1.44 -9.03
CA ASN A 450 -10.39 -1.96 -8.38
C ASN A 450 -10.23 -3.41 -7.85
N ILE A 451 -9.06 -3.70 -7.27
CA ILE A 451 -8.68 -5.00 -6.69
C ILE A 451 -8.59 -4.95 -5.16
N SER A 452 -8.70 -6.09 -4.48
CA SER A 452 -8.59 -6.09 -3.02
C SER A 452 -7.20 -5.64 -2.55
N TYR A 453 -7.14 -4.81 -1.51
CA TYR A 453 -5.89 -4.46 -0.82
C TYR A 453 -5.43 -5.57 0.14
N ARG A 454 -6.25 -6.59 0.38
CA ARG A 454 -5.95 -7.64 1.36
C ARG A 454 -5.00 -8.68 0.78
N LYS A 455 -3.97 -9.03 1.54
CA LYS A 455 -3.09 -10.18 1.26
C LYS A 455 -3.79 -11.48 1.71
N LYS A 456 -4.40 -12.22 0.77
CA LYS A 456 -5.15 -13.46 1.09
C LYS A 456 -4.70 -14.69 0.31
N LYS A 457 -4.71 -14.62 -1.02
CA LYS A 457 -4.25 -15.70 -1.91
C LYS A 457 -3.13 -15.17 -2.80
N LYS A 458 -2.20 -16.06 -3.17
CA LYS A 458 -1.05 -15.75 -4.01
C LYS A 458 -1.13 -16.49 -5.34
N ALA A 459 -0.62 -15.89 -6.40
CA ALA A 459 -0.36 -16.56 -7.66
C ALA A 459 1.05 -17.17 -7.64
N MET A 460 1.18 -18.45 -7.98
CA MET A 460 2.48 -19.04 -8.27
C MET A 460 2.82 -18.76 -9.72
N LEU A 461 3.88 -18.00 -9.97
CA LEU A 461 4.34 -17.66 -11.32
C LEU A 461 5.70 -18.30 -11.59
N THR A 462 5.91 -18.76 -12.82
CA THR A 462 7.23 -19.22 -13.24
C THR A 462 8.15 -18.03 -13.53
N ALA A 463 9.46 -18.23 -13.44
CA ALA A 463 10.45 -17.23 -13.79
C ALA A 463 10.30 -16.76 -15.24
N GLY A 464 9.90 -17.65 -16.16
CA GLY A 464 9.56 -17.28 -17.54
C GLY A 464 8.40 -16.30 -17.62
N GLN A 465 7.31 -16.54 -16.87
CA GLN A 465 6.17 -15.62 -16.81
C GLN A 465 6.56 -14.28 -16.18
N VAL A 466 7.35 -14.30 -15.09
CA VAL A 466 7.83 -13.08 -14.44
C VAL A 466 8.76 -12.29 -15.36
N ASN A 467 9.67 -12.94 -16.08
CA ASN A 467 10.50 -12.28 -17.09
C ASN A 467 9.64 -11.57 -18.15
N ILE A 468 8.57 -12.20 -18.63
CA ILE A 468 7.65 -11.59 -19.59
C ILE A 468 6.90 -10.40 -18.98
N ILE A 469 6.34 -10.55 -17.77
CA ILE A 469 5.63 -9.47 -17.07
C ILE A 469 6.54 -8.26 -16.89
N LEU A 470 7.78 -8.49 -16.43
CA LEU A 470 8.72 -7.42 -16.12
C LEU A 470 9.36 -6.81 -17.36
N THR A 471 9.79 -7.63 -18.33
CA THR A 471 10.65 -7.15 -19.44
C THR A 471 10.08 -7.39 -20.84
N GLY A 472 9.12 -8.31 -20.98
CA GLY A 472 8.56 -8.71 -22.29
C GLY A 472 7.72 -7.62 -22.96
N SER A 473 7.34 -7.88 -24.21
CA SER A 473 6.42 -7.03 -24.97
C SER A 473 5.00 -7.12 -24.41
N TYR A 474 4.14 -6.18 -24.80
CA TYR A 474 2.73 -6.21 -24.39
C TYR A 474 2.01 -7.45 -24.94
N GLU A 475 2.30 -7.88 -26.17
CA GLU A 475 1.72 -9.07 -26.78
C GLU A 475 2.10 -10.35 -26.02
N GLN A 476 3.36 -10.45 -25.58
CA GLN A 476 3.81 -11.57 -24.75
C GLN A 476 3.10 -11.58 -23.39
N PHE A 477 2.91 -10.42 -22.78
CA PHE A 477 2.15 -10.28 -21.53
C PHE A 477 0.70 -10.73 -21.70
N GLU A 478 0.02 -10.33 -22.77
CA GLU A 478 -1.35 -10.76 -23.07
C GLU A 478 -1.47 -12.28 -23.24
N MET A 479 -0.45 -12.93 -23.82
CA MET A 479 -0.40 -14.39 -23.90
C MET A 479 -0.27 -15.04 -22.51
N VAL A 480 0.58 -14.48 -21.64
CA VAL A 480 0.71 -14.95 -20.25
C VAL A 480 -0.61 -14.76 -19.50
N LEU A 481 -1.26 -13.60 -19.64
CA LEU A 481 -2.54 -13.30 -18.98
C LEU A 481 -3.63 -14.32 -19.36
N LYS A 482 -3.79 -14.60 -20.66
CA LYS A 482 -4.74 -15.60 -21.16
C LYS A 482 -4.43 -17.03 -20.71
N SER A 483 -3.15 -17.34 -20.49
CA SER A 483 -2.74 -18.66 -19.98
C SER A 483 -3.08 -18.85 -18.50
N LEU A 484 -3.08 -17.76 -17.72
CA LEU A 484 -3.28 -17.78 -16.27
C LEU A 484 -4.75 -17.65 -15.88
N VAL A 485 -5.58 -17.02 -16.71
CA VAL A 485 -6.98 -16.72 -16.43
C VAL A 485 -7.87 -17.27 -17.55
N ASP A 486 -8.77 -18.19 -17.19
CA ASP A 486 -9.77 -18.77 -18.10
C ASP A 486 -10.70 -17.66 -18.64
N PRO A 487 -10.67 -17.33 -19.94
CA PRO A 487 -11.48 -16.25 -20.52
C PRO A 487 -12.99 -16.47 -20.31
N ASP A 488 -13.44 -17.71 -20.23
CA ASP A 488 -14.85 -18.05 -20.10
C ASP A 488 -15.40 -17.82 -18.67
N ASP A 489 -14.52 -17.79 -17.66
CA ASP A 489 -14.87 -17.49 -16.25
C ASP A 489 -14.79 -15.98 -15.94
N VAL A 490 -14.30 -15.14 -16.85
CA VAL A 490 -14.23 -13.69 -16.67
C VAL A 490 -15.55 -13.04 -17.11
N ASP A 491 -16.02 -12.03 -16.36
CA ASP A 491 -17.20 -11.25 -16.77
C ASP A 491 -16.87 -10.35 -17.98
N PRO A 492 -17.42 -10.61 -19.19
CA PRO A 492 -17.10 -9.82 -20.37
C PRO A 492 -17.98 -8.57 -20.37
N LYS A 493 -17.44 -7.43 -19.89
CA LYS A 493 -17.83 -6.04 -20.23
C LYS A 493 -17.33 -5.07 -19.16
N VAL A 494 -16.12 -4.59 -19.32
CA VAL A 494 -15.72 -3.20 -19.09
C VAL A 494 -14.54 -2.99 -20.02
N GLY A 495 -14.59 -1.99 -20.90
CA GLY A 495 -13.43 -1.64 -21.74
C GLY A 495 -12.19 -1.61 -20.85
N SER A 496 -11.16 -2.38 -21.24
CA SER A 496 -9.89 -2.33 -20.53
C SER A 496 -9.52 -0.86 -20.35
N THR A 497 -9.06 -0.50 -19.17
CA THR A 497 -8.38 0.76 -18.84
C THR A 497 -7.06 0.89 -19.60
N ALA A 498 -7.08 0.62 -20.91
CA ALA A 498 -5.99 0.67 -21.87
C ALA A 498 -6.18 1.81 -22.88
N GLN A 499 -7.01 2.81 -22.57
CA GLN A 499 -7.04 4.07 -23.30
C GLN A 499 -7.01 5.25 -22.32
N LEU A 500 -5.87 5.40 -21.65
CA LEU A 500 -5.36 6.71 -21.23
C LEU A 500 -3.85 6.65 -21.51
N PHE A 501 -3.51 7.17 -22.70
CA PHE A 501 -2.18 7.47 -23.27
C PHE A 501 -0.98 6.64 -22.83
#